data_AF-A0A7U9HCP4-F1
#
_entry.id   AF-A0A7U9HCP4-F1
#
_cell.length_a   1.000
_cell.length_b   1.000
_cell.length_c   1.000
_cell.angle_alpha   90.00
_cell.angle_beta   90.00
_cell.angle_gamma   90.00
#
_symmetry.space_group_name_H-M   'P 1'
#
loop_
_entity.id
_entity.type
_entity.pdbx_description
1 polymer ?
#
loop_
_entity_poly.entity_id
_entity_poly.type
_entity_poly.pdbx_seq_one_letter_code
_entity_poly.pdbx_strand_id
1 'polypeptide(L)' 'MLDKDPALTELGQLRVSDGRPHETALVLGSFRRRSNGDWDFVVGGKGYSGGLEELLRDFGVEVD' A
#
# COMPACT_ATOMS: atom_id res chain seq x y z
N MET A 1 -29.12 13.76 0.52
CA MET A 1 -27.79 13.20 0.21
C MET A 1 -27.08 13.15 1.55
N LEU A 2 -26.81 11.96 2.11
CA LEU A 2 -26.09 11.89 3.39
C LEU A 2 -24.67 12.42 3.14
N ASP A 3 -24.32 13.50 3.83
CA ASP A 3 -22.95 14.01 3.85
C ASP A 3 -22.04 12.90 4.37
N LYS A 4 -21.03 12.51 3.58
CA LYS A 4 -20.03 11.54 4.02
C LYS A 4 -19.20 12.17 5.14
N ASP A 5 -19.03 11.43 6.24
CA ASP A 5 -18.08 11.79 7.29
C ASP A 5 -16.69 11.99 6.67
N PRO A 6 -16.06 13.18 6.79
CA PRO A 6 -14.73 13.43 6.26
C PRO A 6 -13.64 12.53 6.89
N ALA A 7 -13.90 11.93 8.05
CA ALA A 7 -13.03 10.90 8.61
C ALA A 7 -13.03 9.59 7.79
N LEU A 8 -14.02 9.41 6.92
CA LEU A 8 -14.18 8.25 6.03
C LEU A 8 -13.81 8.57 4.57
N THR A 9 -13.06 9.64 4.34
CA THR A 9 -12.55 9.97 3.01
C THR A 9 -11.58 8.88 2.52
N GLU A 10 -11.86 8.32 1.34
CA GLU A 10 -10.96 7.38 0.67
C GLU A 10 -9.66 8.10 0.28
N LEU A 11 -8.52 7.57 0.73
CA LEU A 11 -7.20 8.17 0.47
C LEU A 11 -6.51 7.62 -0.78
N GLY A 12 -7.03 6.53 -1.35
CA GLY A 12 -6.50 5.93 -2.57
C GLY A 12 -7.19 4.64 -2.96
N GLN A 13 -7.10 4.31 -4.25
CA GLN A 13 -7.59 3.07 -4.84
C GLN A 13 -6.50 2.50 -5.74
N LEU A 14 -6.25 1.20 -5.62
CA LEU A 14 -5.32 0.47 -6.48
C LEU A 14 -6.04 -0.70 -7.14
N ARG A 15 -5.96 -0.78 -8.47
CA ARG A 15 -6.48 -1.93 -9.23
C ARG A 15 -5.48 -3.08 -9.13
N VAL A 16 -5.97 -4.23 -8.67
CA VAL A 16 -5.15 -5.42 -8.37
C VAL A 16 -5.30 -6.54 -9.40
N SER A 17 -6.32 -6.49 -10.26
CA SER A 17 -6.66 -7.58 -11.18
C SER A 17 -5.94 -7.55 -12.53
N ASP A 18 -5.38 -6.40 -12.93
CA ASP A 18 -4.89 -6.19 -14.30
C ASP A 18 -3.36 -6.08 -14.33
N GLY A 19 -2.70 -6.80 -15.25
CA GLY A 19 -1.27 -6.64 -15.55
C GLY A 19 -0.29 -7.23 -14.53
N ARG A 20 -0.76 -8.04 -13.58
CA ARG A 20 0.03 -8.60 -12.47
C ARG A 20 0.06 -10.14 -12.42
N PRO A 21 0.34 -10.84 -13.54
CA PRO A 21 0.38 -12.29 -13.52
C PRO A 21 1.45 -12.77 -12.54
N HIS A 22 1.11 -13.77 -11.72
CA HIS A 22 2.00 -14.41 -10.74
C HIS A 22 2.39 -13.59 -9.49
N GLU A 23 1.99 -12.32 -9.39
CA GLU A 23 2.14 -11.56 -8.14
C GLU A 23 1.17 -12.09 -7.08
N THR A 24 1.68 -12.47 -5.90
CA THR A 24 0.87 -13.01 -4.79
C THR A 24 0.89 -12.13 -3.55
N ALA A 25 1.73 -11.09 -3.52
CA ALA A 25 1.73 -10.04 -2.50
C ALA A 25 1.92 -8.66 -3.14
N LEU A 26 1.46 -7.61 -2.44
CA LEU A 26 1.39 -6.25 -2.97
C LEU A 26 1.56 -5.21 -1.86
N VAL A 27 2.38 -4.19 -2.10
CA VAL A 27 2.40 -2.97 -1.27
C VAL A 27 1.36 -1.99 -1.81
N LEU A 28 0.33 -1.71 -1.02
CA LEU A 28 -0.75 -0.78 -1.38
C LEU A 28 -0.30 0.68 -1.37
N GLY A 29 0.67 1.04 -0.53
CA GLY A 29 1.15 2.40 -0.36
C GLY A 29 1.97 2.59 0.92
N SER A 30 2.28 3.85 1.21
CA SER A 30 3.08 4.23 2.39
C SER A 30 2.55 5.53 2.99
N PHE A 31 2.60 5.64 4.32
CA PHE A 31 2.45 6.93 4.97
C PHE A 31 3.81 7.64 5.03
N ARG A 32 3.84 8.91 4.66
CA ARG A 32 5.06 9.73 4.69
C ARG A 32 4.85 10.96 5.56
N ARG A 33 5.77 11.17 6.50
CA ARG A 33 5.77 12.36 7.34
C ARG A 33 6.34 13.54 6.57
N ARG A 34 5.60 14.64 6.51
CA ARG A 34 6.02 15.90 5.92
C ARG A 34 6.89 16.70 6.90
N SER A 35 7.58 17.71 6.38
CA SER A 35 8.40 18.64 7.19
C SER A 35 7.58 19.42 8.22
N ASN A 36 6.29 19.64 7.97
CA ASN A 36 5.37 20.32 8.89
C ASN A 36 4.80 19.40 9.99
N GLY A 37 5.17 18.11 9.99
CA GLY A 37 4.72 17.13 10.98
C GLY A 37 3.48 16.33 10.58
N ASP A 38 2.78 16.71 9.50
CA ASP A 38 1.63 15.98 8.99
C ASP A 38 2.03 14.68 8.30
N TRP A 39 1.04 13.81 8.05
CA TRP A 39 1.20 12.57 7.32
C TRP A 39 0.38 12.58 6.03
N ASP A 40 1.00 12.10 4.96
CA ASP A 40 0.33 11.78 3.71
C ASP A 40 0.31 10.30 3.44
N PHE A 41 -0.79 9.82 2.88
CA PHE A 41 -0.80 8.53 2.21
C PHE A 41 -0.33 8.67 0.77
N VAL A 42 0.65 7.87 0.38
CA VAL A 42 1.16 7.76 -0.99
C VAL A 42 0.80 6.37 -1.50
N VAL A 43 -0.10 6.31 -2.48
CA VAL A 43 -0.48 5.07 -3.16
C VAL A 43 0.75 4.45 -3.81
N GLY A 44 0.91 3.14 -3.59
CA GLY A 44 1.99 2.33 -4.13
C GLY A 44 1.50 1.42 -5.25
N GLY A 45 2.13 0.24 -5.35
CA GLY A 45 1.73 -0.76 -6.33
C GLY A 45 2.84 -1.74 -6.72
N LYS A 46 3.89 -1.88 -5.89
CA LYS A 46 4.91 -2.90 -6.11
C LYS A 46 4.34 -4.26 -5.71
N GLY A 47 4.19 -5.15 -6.67
CA GLY A 47 3.83 -6.53 -6.42
C GLY A 47 5.05 -7.42 -6.35
N TYR A 48 4.84 -8.61 -5.79
CA TYR A 48 5.88 -9.59 -5.48
C TYR A 48 5.42 -10.97 -5.93
N SER A 49 6.18 -11.58 -6.83
CA SER A 49 5.92 -12.94 -7.30
C SER A 49 6.38 -14.00 -6.29
N GLY A 50 7.42 -13.72 -5.51
CA GLY A 50 7.84 -14.50 -4.35
C GLY A 50 6.95 -14.31 -3.12
N GLY A 51 5.86 -13.53 -3.24
CA GLY A 51 4.84 -13.39 -2.22
C GLY A 51 5.29 -12.60 -0.99
N LEU A 52 4.66 -12.91 0.15
CA LEU A 52 4.82 -12.12 1.37
C LEU A 52 6.23 -12.23 1.95
N GLU A 53 6.90 -13.37 1.83
CA GLU A 53 8.26 -13.57 2.32
C GLU A 53 9.25 -12.63 1.63
N GLU A 54 9.19 -12.54 0.30
CA GLU A 54 9.99 -11.61 -0.50
C GLU A 54 9.69 -10.16 -0.09
N LEU A 55 8.40 -9.80 0.04
CA LEU A 55 7.98 -8.48 0.49
C LEU A 55 8.56 -8.13 1.86
N LEU A 56 8.46 -9.02 2.85
CA LEU A 56 8.94 -8.79 4.21
C LEU A 56 10.45 -8.56 4.26
N ARG A 57 11.22 -9.35 3.51
CA ARG A 57 12.69 -9.21 3.43
C ARG A 57 13.12 -7.85 2.86
N ASP A 58 12.40 -7.31 1.88
CA ASP A 58 12.63 -5.97 1.34
C ASP A 58 12.45 -4.85 2.39
N PHE A 59 11.66 -5.11 3.44
CA PHE A 59 11.49 -4.22 4.59
C PHE A 59 12.42 -4.57 5.78
N GLY A 60 13.35 -5.50 5.59
CA GLY A 60 14.30 -5.92 6.62
C GLY A 60 13.70 -6.80 7.71
N VAL A 61 12.56 -7.45 7.44
CA VAL A 61 11.94 -8.41 8.36
C VAL A 61 12.51 -9.80 8.09
N GLU A 62 13.05 -10.45 9.13
CA GLU A 62 13.47 -11.85 9.07
C GLU A 62 12.24 -12.77 9.08
N VAL A 63 12.30 -13.85 8.29
CA VAL A 63 11.20 -14.80 8.08
C VAL A 63 11.78 -16.21 8.19
N ASP A 64 11.18 -17.04 9.06
CA ASP A 64 11.53 -18.44 9.35
C ASP A 64 10.44 -19.42 8.90
#